data_AF-A0A4Z0YI92-F1
#
_entry.id   AF-A0A4Z0YI92-F1
#
_cell.length_a   1.000
_cell.length_b   1.000
_cell.length_c   1.000
_cell.angle_alpha   90.00
_cell.angle_beta   90.00
_cell.angle_gamma   90.00
#
_symmetry.space_group_name_H-M   'P 1'
#
loop_
_entity.id
_entity.type
_entity.pdbx_description
1 polymer ?
#
loop_
_entity_poly.entity_id
_entity_poly.type
_entity_poly.pdbx_seq_one_letter_code
_entity_poly.pdbx_strand_id
1 'polypeptide(L)'
;MSPLSHSQDRTILMCSSPVNYALPEQTFQLCHLELFHHFERDMQCFLPFDDAMGKRFVAMVIRQAVAIPYLMNQLLAFSAAHMCTHRPHQAPFYHEEATRLQTRALGLFNAAKATITTGEGLSAFLFSIILSHQILSDTFATRTDFPTFLDKLVTSLRLCAGVRTIAGMSWNSIMMEFYQQTGMELSNKLILDTGSETIFTKKLAHLGSLIKDPNTGLSVSIPCTQALDLLRDLSSAENAPVPESLRNISALRWAVTVPPDFVKLIEQRRPEALIITAYYGVLIHNARDFWVFGDAGAFIIRSITRFLGGYWAEWLAWPNEVLHATGCATEVEYTSDT
;
A
#
# COMPACT_ATOMS: atom_id res chain seq x y z
N MET A 1 -25.03 5.27 69.25
CA MET A 1 -25.35 5.80 67.92
C MET A 1 -24.18 6.67 67.49
N SER A 2 -23.27 6.11 66.69
CA SER A 2 -22.06 6.77 66.20
C SER A 2 -22.30 7.21 64.75
N PRO A 3 -21.85 8.40 64.31
CA PRO A 3 -21.90 8.75 62.90
C PRO A 3 -20.68 8.18 62.15
N LEU A 4 -20.97 7.56 61.02
CA LEU A 4 -20.05 6.92 60.09
C LEU A 4 -19.15 7.92 59.37
N SER A 5 -17.86 7.62 59.34
CA SER A 5 -16.83 8.24 58.52
C SER A 5 -17.00 7.86 57.04
N HIS A 6 -17.21 8.85 56.16
CA HIS A 6 -17.07 8.66 54.72
C HIS A 6 -15.60 8.78 54.31
N SER A 7 -14.93 7.63 54.21
CA SER A 7 -13.67 7.47 53.48
C SER A 7 -14.01 7.30 52.00
N GLN A 8 -13.69 8.30 51.17
CA GLN A 8 -13.77 8.19 49.71
C GLN A 8 -12.58 7.37 49.22
N ASP A 9 -12.84 6.14 48.78
CA ASP A 9 -11.88 5.34 48.02
C ASP A 9 -11.58 6.02 46.69
N ARG A 10 -10.37 6.57 46.57
CA ARG A 10 -9.76 6.91 45.28
C ARG A 10 -9.31 5.61 44.62
N THR A 11 -10.12 5.08 43.71
CA THR A 11 -9.68 4.02 42.80
C THR A 11 -8.57 4.58 41.90
N ILE A 12 -7.33 4.29 42.26
CA ILE A 12 -6.17 4.49 41.39
C ILE A 12 -6.33 3.50 40.22
N LEU A 13 -6.53 4.03 39.01
CA LEU A 13 -6.42 3.27 37.77
C LEU A 13 -4.97 2.76 37.67
N MET A 14 -4.73 1.54 38.15
CA MET A 14 -3.51 0.81 37.84
C MET A 14 -3.56 0.41 36.36
N CYS A 15 -2.62 0.93 35.58
CA CYS A 15 -2.32 0.40 34.25
C CYS A 15 -1.89 -1.06 34.42
N SER A 16 -2.71 -2.00 33.95
CA SER A 16 -2.37 -3.42 33.93
C SER A 16 -1.18 -3.61 33.00
N SER A 17 0.02 -3.87 33.54
CA SER A 17 1.16 -4.33 32.74
C SER A 17 0.88 -5.74 32.20
N PRO A 18 0.85 -5.97 30.87
CA PRO A 18 0.80 -7.31 30.35
C PRO A 18 2.24 -7.85 30.22
N VAL A 19 2.49 -8.96 30.92
CA VAL A 19 3.40 -10.06 30.58
C VAL A 19 4.83 -9.68 30.15
N ASN A 20 5.73 -9.89 31.11
CA ASN A 20 7.18 -9.75 31.02
C ASN A 20 7.80 -10.82 30.08
N TYR A 21 7.84 -10.55 28.77
CA TYR A 21 8.96 -10.96 27.93
C TYR A 21 9.84 -9.73 27.79
N ALA A 22 11.09 -9.81 28.24
CA ALA A 22 12.06 -8.72 28.20
C ALA A 22 12.42 -8.37 26.75
N LEU A 23 11.51 -7.72 26.04
CA LEU A 23 11.83 -6.91 24.88
C LEU A 23 12.68 -5.74 25.40
N PRO A 24 13.79 -5.38 24.71
CA PRO A 24 14.61 -4.25 25.13
C PRO A 24 13.74 -3.02 25.36
N GLU A 25 13.93 -2.33 26.49
CA GLU A 25 13.20 -1.10 26.80
C GLU A 25 13.20 -0.18 25.58
N GLN A 26 12.00 0.25 25.18
CA GLN A 26 11.87 1.06 23.99
C GLN A 26 12.09 2.54 24.29
N THR A 27 13.30 3.02 24.06
CA THR A 27 13.56 4.46 24.15
C THR A 27 13.11 5.16 22.87
N PHE A 28 12.18 6.12 23.01
CA PHE A 28 11.84 7.06 21.94
C PHE A 28 12.46 8.44 22.24
N GLN A 29 13.01 9.08 21.22
CA GLN A 29 13.63 10.41 21.29
C GLN A 29 12.68 11.49 20.76
N LEU A 30 13.07 12.76 20.91
CA LEU A 30 12.27 13.90 20.45
C LEU A 30 11.96 13.84 18.95
N CYS A 31 12.88 13.37 18.11
CA CYS A 31 12.62 13.17 16.68
C CYS A 31 11.44 12.22 16.42
N HIS A 32 11.26 11.18 17.23
CA HIS A 32 10.12 10.28 17.08
C HIS A 32 8.79 10.94 17.45
N LEU A 33 8.79 11.90 18.39
CA LEU A 33 7.60 12.67 18.69
C LEU A 33 7.22 13.60 17.53
N GLU A 34 8.21 14.17 16.84
CA GLU A 34 7.99 14.91 15.59
C GLU A 34 7.38 13.99 14.52
N LEU A 35 7.94 12.80 14.31
CA LEU A 35 7.42 11.82 13.33
C LEU A 35 5.99 11.37 13.66
N PHE A 36 5.69 11.16 14.95
CA PHE A 36 4.34 10.83 15.40
C PHE A 36 3.36 11.97 15.12
N HIS A 37 3.76 13.22 15.39
CA HIS A 37 2.93 14.39 15.09
C HIS A 37 2.70 14.55 13.59
N HIS A 38 3.73 14.32 12.78
CA HIS A 38 3.63 14.31 11.31
C HIS A 38 2.62 13.28 10.82
N PHE A 39 2.63 12.06 11.37
CA PHE A 39 1.64 11.05 11.03
C PHE A 39 0.20 11.51 11.32
N GLU A 40 -0.02 12.07 12.51
CA GLU A 40 -1.35 12.52 12.95
C GLU A 40 -1.92 13.63 12.06
N ARG A 41 -1.05 14.54 11.60
CA ARG A 41 -1.43 15.72 10.80
C ARG A 41 -1.56 15.40 9.32
N ASP A 42 -0.56 14.75 8.74
CA ASP A 42 -0.32 14.76 7.29
C ASP A 42 -0.59 13.42 6.60
N MET A 43 -0.82 12.33 7.34
CA MET A 43 -1.07 10.99 6.76
C MET A 43 -2.55 10.58 6.65
N GLN A 44 -3.46 11.56 6.66
CA GLN A 44 -4.90 11.30 6.41
C GLN A 44 -5.18 10.83 4.98
N CYS A 45 -4.30 11.13 4.02
CA CYS A 45 -4.40 10.73 2.61
C CYS A 45 -4.26 9.22 2.35
N PHE A 46 -3.95 8.42 3.38
CA PHE A 46 -3.70 6.99 3.26
C PHE A 46 -4.95 6.19 2.83
N LEU A 47 -6.17 6.71 3.03
CA LEU A 47 -7.42 5.98 2.77
C LEU A 47 -8.52 6.85 2.12
N PRO A 48 -9.50 6.22 1.42
CA PRO A 48 -10.58 6.82 0.63
C PRO A 48 -11.69 7.46 1.45
N PHE A 49 -11.28 8.19 2.45
CA PHE A 49 -12.14 8.68 3.49
C PHE A 49 -12.25 10.19 3.36
N ASP A 50 -13.48 10.70 3.53
CA ASP A 50 -13.66 12.12 3.81
C ASP A 50 -12.86 12.52 5.07
N ASP A 51 -12.62 13.82 5.26
CA ASP A 51 -11.82 14.33 6.37
C ASP A 51 -12.25 13.78 7.75
N ALA A 52 -13.54 13.57 7.97
CA ALA A 52 -14.04 13.06 9.25
C ALA A 52 -13.69 11.57 9.42
N MET A 53 -13.85 10.80 8.36
CA MET A 53 -13.60 9.38 8.29
C MET A 53 -12.07 9.09 8.32
N GLY A 54 -11.27 9.93 7.67
CA GLY A 54 -9.80 9.89 7.71
C GLY A 54 -9.26 10.13 9.12
N LYS A 55 -9.80 11.12 9.83
CA LYS A 55 -9.44 11.39 11.25
C LYS A 55 -9.77 10.21 12.16
N ARG A 56 -10.93 9.56 11.98
CA ARG A 56 -11.30 8.37 12.76
C ARG A 56 -10.34 7.20 12.51
N PHE A 57 -9.93 7.01 11.25
CA PHE A 57 -8.94 6.01 10.91
C PHE A 57 -7.58 6.30 11.55
N VAL A 58 -7.03 7.49 11.37
CA VAL A 58 -5.74 7.88 11.95
C VAL A 58 -5.76 7.72 13.48
N ALA A 59 -6.83 8.16 14.15
CA ALA A 59 -6.99 7.98 15.58
C ALA A 59 -7.02 6.49 16.00
N MET A 60 -7.65 5.63 15.21
CA MET A 60 -7.65 4.19 15.45
C MET A 60 -6.25 3.57 15.27
N VAL A 61 -5.53 3.93 14.20
CA VAL A 61 -4.15 3.46 13.97
C VAL A 61 -3.24 3.90 15.13
N ILE A 62 -3.35 5.14 15.58
CA ILE A 62 -2.59 5.66 16.73
C ILE A 62 -2.90 4.87 18.00
N ARG A 63 -4.18 4.61 18.30
CA ARG A 63 -4.58 3.80 19.47
C ARG A 63 -3.95 2.41 19.45
N GLN A 64 -3.94 1.76 18.27
CA GLN A 64 -3.28 0.46 18.08
C GLN A 64 -1.76 0.58 18.26
N ALA A 65 -1.13 1.60 17.67
CA ALA A 65 0.31 1.81 17.73
C ALA A 65 0.81 2.04 19.15
N VAL A 66 0.11 2.82 19.98
CA VAL A 66 0.51 3.08 21.37
C VAL A 66 0.53 1.81 22.22
N ALA A 67 -0.33 0.83 21.90
CA ALA A 67 -0.36 -0.46 22.59
C ALA A 67 0.66 -1.47 22.04
N ILE A 68 1.03 -1.36 20.75
CA ILE A 68 1.75 -2.41 20.03
C ILE A 68 3.09 -1.89 19.48
N PRO A 69 4.23 -2.32 20.07
CA PRO A 69 5.53 -1.73 19.75
C PRO A 69 5.98 -1.89 18.29
N TYR A 70 5.74 -3.04 17.65
CA TYR A 70 6.11 -3.21 16.24
C TYR A 70 5.34 -2.24 15.34
N LEU A 71 4.07 -1.97 15.65
CA LEU A 71 3.23 -1.06 14.88
C LEU A 71 3.67 0.39 15.09
N MET A 72 3.99 0.80 16.32
CA MET A 72 4.55 2.14 16.58
C MET A 72 5.83 2.38 15.78
N ASN A 73 6.78 1.44 15.82
CA ASN A 73 8.03 1.62 15.09
C ASN A 73 7.79 1.70 13.56
N GLN A 74 6.86 0.91 13.02
CA GLN A 74 6.53 0.96 11.59
C GLN A 74 5.81 2.26 11.19
N LEU A 75 4.93 2.77 12.05
CA LEU A 75 4.25 4.06 11.84
C LEU A 75 5.26 5.20 11.77
N LEU A 76 6.21 5.23 12.71
CA LEU A 76 7.27 6.23 12.74
C LEU A 76 8.23 6.08 11.56
N ALA A 77 8.57 4.84 11.17
CA ALA A 77 9.41 4.56 10.01
C ALA A 77 8.79 5.11 8.73
N PHE A 78 7.50 4.87 8.54
CA PHE A 78 6.75 5.36 7.38
C PHE A 78 6.63 6.90 7.38
N SER A 79 6.45 7.49 8.56
CA SER A 79 6.46 8.95 8.73
C SER A 79 7.81 9.56 8.38
N ALA A 80 8.91 8.91 8.78
CA ALA A 80 10.26 9.35 8.43
C ALA A 80 10.51 9.24 6.91
N ALA A 81 10.05 8.15 6.28
CA ALA A 81 10.12 8.01 4.82
C ALA A 81 9.37 9.14 4.10
N HIS A 82 8.20 9.54 4.60
CA HIS A 82 7.47 10.69 4.06
C HIS A 82 8.18 12.02 4.34
N MET A 83 8.81 12.20 5.49
CA MET A 83 9.56 13.42 5.81
C MET A 83 10.74 13.67 4.85
N CYS A 84 11.30 12.63 4.23
CA CYS A 84 12.30 12.80 3.16
C CYS A 84 11.79 13.66 1.99
N THR A 85 10.50 13.58 1.65
CA THR A 85 9.90 14.36 0.56
C THR A 85 9.57 15.79 0.99
N HIS A 86 9.15 15.98 2.25
CA HIS A 86 8.82 17.30 2.80
C HIS A 86 10.05 18.13 3.20
N ARG A 87 11.15 17.46 3.59
CA ARG A 87 12.40 18.12 4.01
C ARG A 87 13.61 17.53 3.29
N PRO A 88 13.79 17.82 1.98
CA PRO A 88 14.89 17.27 1.19
C PRO A 88 16.28 17.52 1.79
N HIS A 89 16.48 18.67 2.44
CA HIS A 89 17.75 19.01 3.10
C HIS A 89 18.10 18.08 4.28
N GLN A 90 17.11 17.43 4.88
CA GLN A 90 17.26 16.49 5.99
C GLN A 90 16.96 15.04 5.56
N ALA A 91 16.75 14.79 4.26
CA ALA A 91 16.41 13.48 3.75
C ALA A 91 17.39 12.36 4.18
N PRO A 92 18.73 12.56 4.24
CA PRO A 92 19.63 11.52 4.74
C PRO A 92 19.33 11.08 6.17
N PHE A 93 19.02 12.04 7.06
CA PHE A 93 18.66 11.77 8.44
C PHE A 93 17.36 10.98 8.55
N TYR A 94 16.30 11.45 7.87
CA TYR A 94 15.00 10.78 7.91
C TYR A 94 15.04 9.41 7.22
N HIS A 95 15.87 9.22 6.20
CA HIS A 95 16.06 7.92 5.54
C HIS A 95 16.74 6.90 6.47
N GLU A 96 17.77 7.32 7.20
CA GLU A 96 18.43 6.49 8.22
C GLU A 96 17.44 6.10 9.32
N GLU A 97 16.67 7.07 9.83
CA GLU A 97 15.64 6.82 10.84
C GLU A 97 14.53 5.89 10.35
N ALA A 98 14.06 6.07 9.11
CA ALA A 98 13.07 5.19 8.50
C ALA A 98 13.57 3.74 8.45
N THR A 99 14.82 3.53 8.04
CA THR A 99 15.44 2.20 7.96
C THR A 99 15.65 1.58 9.34
N ARG A 100 16.15 2.35 10.30
CA ARG A 100 16.39 1.91 11.68
C ARG A 100 15.08 1.49 12.36
N LEU A 101 14.04 2.32 12.25
CA LEU A 101 12.73 2.06 12.83
C LEU A 101 12.03 0.87 12.15
N GLN A 102 12.09 0.76 10.82
CA GLN A 102 11.52 -0.38 10.09
C GLN A 102 12.21 -1.71 10.46
N THR A 103 13.55 -1.72 10.57
CA THR A 103 14.32 -2.90 10.98
C THR A 103 13.91 -3.37 12.38
N ARG A 104 13.76 -2.42 13.30
CA ARG A 104 13.27 -2.69 14.66
C ARG A 104 11.84 -3.21 14.64
N ALA A 105 10.96 -2.59 13.86
CA ALA A 105 9.57 -3.00 13.72
C ALA A 105 9.44 -4.45 13.21
N LEU A 106 10.22 -4.81 12.18
CA LEU A 106 10.30 -6.17 11.65
C LEU A 106 10.82 -7.18 12.68
N GLY A 107 11.87 -6.83 13.43
CA GLY A 107 12.40 -7.68 14.50
C GLY A 107 11.36 -7.98 15.58
N LEU A 108 10.65 -6.95 16.03
CA LEU A 108 9.58 -7.08 17.02
C LEU A 108 8.38 -7.87 16.47
N PHE A 109 7.97 -7.60 15.23
CA PHE A 109 6.87 -8.30 14.59
C PHE A 109 7.19 -9.79 14.43
N ASN A 110 8.39 -10.14 13.97
CA ASN A 110 8.80 -11.52 13.80
C ASN A 110 8.90 -12.27 15.14
N ALA A 111 9.34 -11.60 16.21
CA ALA A 111 9.35 -12.17 17.57
C ALA A 111 7.93 -12.42 18.09
N ALA A 112 7.00 -11.48 17.83
CA ALA A 112 5.60 -11.60 18.23
C ALA A 112 4.80 -12.56 17.33
N LYS A 113 5.27 -12.84 16.10
CA LYS A 113 4.52 -13.59 15.06
C LYS A 113 4.04 -14.96 15.53
N ALA A 114 4.80 -15.64 16.38
CA ALA A 114 4.43 -16.95 16.94
C ALA A 114 3.32 -16.86 18.00
N THR A 115 3.11 -15.68 18.60
CA THR A 115 2.16 -15.43 19.68
C THR A 115 0.98 -14.56 19.26
N ILE A 116 0.90 -14.10 18.00
CA ILE A 116 -0.24 -13.33 17.49
C ILE A 116 -1.51 -14.18 17.70
N THR A 117 -2.27 -13.84 18.73
CA THR A 117 -3.56 -14.46 19.03
C THR A 117 -4.63 -13.89 18.11
N THR A 118 -5.80 -14.54 18.08
CA THR A 118 -6.97 -14.08 17.32
C THR A 118 -7.45 -12.66 17.67
N GLY A 119 -6.94 -12.03 18.75
CA GLY A 119 -7.27 -10.68 19.19
C GLY A 119 -6.31 -9.55 18.75
N GLU A 120 -5.17 -9.85 18.10
CA GLU A 120 -4.21 -8.83 17.63
C GLU A 120 -4.16 -8.69 16.10
N GLY A 121 -5.14 -9.31 15.41
CA GLY A 121 -5.18 -9.37 13.95
C GLY A 121 -5.19 -8.00 13.28
N LEU A 122 -5.89 -7.02 13.85
CA LEU A 122 -5.95 -5.66 13.30
C LEU A 122 -4.59 -4.97 13.34
N SER A 123 -3.87 -5.04 14.46
CA SER A 123 -2.53 -4.45 14.58
C SER A 123 -1.53 -5.07 13.62
N ALA A 124 -1.53 -6.40 13.48
CA ALA A 124 -0.67 -7.11 12.53
C ALA A 124 -1.01 -6.74 11.09
N PHE A 125 -2.30 -6.59 10.77
CA PHE A 125 -2.76 -6.15 9.46
C PHE A 125 -2.33 -4.71 9.15
N LEU A 126 -2.54 -3.77 10.07
CA LEU A 126 -2.12 -2.37 9.93
C LEU A 126 -0.61 -2.26 9.74
N PHE A 127 0.17 -2.96 10.55
CA PHE A 127 1.62 -3.04 10.41
C PHE A 127 2.01 -3.47 8.99
N SER A 128 1.38 -4.52 8.50
CA SER A 128 1.72 -5.11 7.20
C SER A 128 1.34 -4.19 6.03
N ILE A 129 0.20 -3.51 6.11
CA ILE A 129 -0.23 -2.55 5.08
C ILE A 129 0.69 -1.31 5.06
N ILE A 130 1.08 -0.78 6.22
CA ILE A 130 2.01 0.35 6.31
C ILE A 130 3.40 -0.06 5.80
N LEU A 131 3.86 -1.25 6.18
CA LEU A 131 5.12 -1.81 5.70
C LEU A 131 5.11 -1.99 4.18
N SER A 132 4.03 -2.52 3.59
CA SER A 132 3.90 -2.67 2.14
C SER A 132 4.03 -1.35 1.39
N HIS A 133 3.43 -0.27 1.90
CA HIS A 133 3.59 1.05 1.29
C HIS A 133 5.03 1.54 1.35
N GLN A 134 5.72 1.38 2.49
CA GLN A 134 7.12 1.78 2.60
C GLN A 134 8.01 0.99 1.63
N ILE A 135 7.84 -0.34 1.58
CA ILE A 135 8.57 -1.22 0.65
C ILE A 135 8.34 -0.80 -0.81
N LEU A 136 7.10 -0.49 -1.18
CA LEU A 136 6.78 -0.03 -2.53
C LEU A 136 7.43 1.33 -2.82
N SER A 137 7.40 2.28 -1.88
CA SER A 137 8.07 3.58 -2.01
C SER A 137 9.57 3.41 -2.29
N ASP A 138 10.26 2.60 -1.50
CA ASP A 138 11.70 2.33 -1.66
C ASP A 138 12.01 1.65 -3.01
N THR A 139 11.13 0.75 -3.44
CA THR A 139 11.22 0.08 -4.74
C THR A 139 11.08 1.08 -5.88
N PHE A 140 10.05 1.92 -5.80
CA PHE A 140 9.71 2.90 -6.81
C PHE A 140 10.72 4.04 -6.89
N ALA A 141 11.41 4.37 -5.80
CA ALA A 141 12.54 5.30 -5.80
C ALA A 141 13.80 4.74 -6.50
N THR A 142 13.86 3.44 -6.80
CA THR A 142 15.02 2.86 -7.49
C THR A 142 15.02 3.24 -8.99
N ARG A 143 16.03 4.04 -9.40
CA ARG A 143 16.15 4.60 -10.76
C ARG A 143 17.45 4.20 -11.50
N THR A 144 18.07 3.06 -11.16
CA THR A 144 19.35 2.67 -11.78
C THR A 144 19.20 2.16 -13.22
N ASP A 145 18.60 0.99 -13.37
CA ASP A 145 18.40 0.28 -14.63
C ASP A 145 17.17 -0.64 -14.49
N PHE A 146 16.57 -1.00 -15.63
CA PHE A 146 15.33 -1.79 -15.62
C PHE A 146 15.50 -3.18 -14.98
N PRO A 147 16.56 -3.96 -15.26
CA PRO A 147 16.81 -5.21 -14.57
C PRO A 147 16.84 -5.10 -13.04
N THR A 148 17.63 -4.19 -12.48
CA THR A 148 17.74 -3.98 -11.03
C THR A 148 16.40 -3.55 -10.43
N PHE A 149 15.70 -2.63 -11.09
CA PHE A 149 14.37 -2.22 -10.66
C PHE A 149 13.38 -3.40 -10.62
N LEU A 150 13.38 -4.24 -11.67
CA LEU A 150 12.47 -5.37 -11.77
C LEU A 150 12.74 -6.42 -10.69
N ASP A 151 14.02 -6.70 -10.39
CA ASP A 151 14.40 -7.65 -9.34
C ASP A 151 13.98 -7.14 -7.94
N LYS A 152 14.09 -5.83 -7.70
CA LYS A 152 13.54 -5.21 -6.48
C LYS A 152 12.02 -5.28 -6.46
N LEU A 153 11.33 -4.99 -7.55
CA LEU A 153 9.87 -5.08 -7.64
C LEU A 153 9.38 -6.50 -7.34
N VAL A 154 10.03 -7.52 -7.89
CA VAL A 154 9.73 -8.94 -7.60
C VAL A 154 9.90 -9.23 -6.11
N THR A 155 11.00 -8.79 -5.51
CA THR A 155 11.24 -8.93 -4.07
C THR A 155 10.14 -8.27 -3.24
N SER A 156 9.75 -7.05 -3.62
CA SER A 156 8.73 -6.27 -2.94
C SER A 156 7.33 -6.88 -3.04
N LEU A 157 6.95 -7.41 -4.21
CA LEU A 157 5.69 -8.14 -4.38
C LEU A 157 5.64 -9.41 -3.51
N ARG A 158 6.77 -10.13 -3.38
CA ARG A 158 6.87 -11.29 -2.48
C ARG A 158 6.71 -10.90 -1.01
N LEU A 159 7.30 -9.80 -0.59
CA LEU A 159 7.16 -9.29 0.78
C LEU A 159 5.73 -8.83 1.05
N CYS A 160 5.10 -8.13 0.10
CA CYS A 160 3.71 -7.68 0.18
C CYS A 160 2.71 -8.84 0.28
N ALA A 161 3.02 -10.01 -0.29
CA ALA A 161 2.18 -11.20 -0.17
C ALA A 161 2.00 -11.67 1.28
N GLY A 162 2.85 -11.26 2.22
CA GLY A 162 2.69 -11.54 3.66
C GLY A 162 1.40 -10.96 4.27
N VAL A 163 0.88 -9.85 3.71
CA VAL A 163 -0.40 -9.25 4.11
C VAL A 163 -1.54 -10.25 3.94
N ARG A 164 -1.57 -11.00 2.83
CA ARG A 164 -2.60 -12.00 2.54
C ARG A 164 -2.57 -13.16 3.54
N THR A 165 -1.39 -13.56 4.00
CA THR A 165 -1.27 -14.58 5.06
C THR A 165 -1.92 -14.11 6.36
N ILE A 166 -1.71 -12.84 6.72
CA ILE A 166 -2.27 -12.24 7.95
C ILE A 166 -3.78 -12.03 7.81
N ALA A 167 -4.23 -11.51 6.66
CA ALA A 167 -5.65 -11.27 6.39
C ALA A 167 -6.44 -12.59 6.25
N GLY A 168 -5.89 -13.60 5.57
CA GLY A 168 -6.63 -14.80 5.16
C GLY A 168 -7.21 -15.63 6.31
N MET A 169 -6.54 -15.70 7.46
CA MET A 169 -7.00 -16.51 8.61
C MET A 169 -7.93 -15.74 9.55
N SER A 170 -7.99 -14.41 9.46
CA SER A 170 -8.66 -13.57 10.45
C SER A 170 -9.42 -12.38 9.87
N TRP A 171 -9.68 -12.37 8.56
CA TRP A 171 -10.30 -11.22 7.86
C TRP A 171 -11.59 -10.74 8.53
N ASN A 172 -12.51 -11.67 8.83
CA ASN A 172 -13.78 -11.32 9.47
C ASN A 172 -13.57 -10.71 10.85
N SER A 173 -12.64 -11.26 11.65
CA SER A 173 -12.29 -10.70 12.96
C SER A 173 -11.66 -9.32 12.85
N ILE A 174 -10.74 -9.12 11.90
CA ILE A 174 -10.09 -7.83 11.63
C ILE A 174 -11.13 -6.79 11.22
N MET A 175 -12.07 -7.14 10.33
CA MET A 175 -13.14 -6.24 9.91
C MET A 175 -14.12 -5.93 11.04
N MET A 176 -14.43 -6.91 11.90
CA MET A 176 -15.26 -6.67 13.08
C MET A 176 -14.57 -5.73 14.08
N GLU A 177 -13.30 -5.95 14.39
CA GLU A 177 -12.53 -5.08 15.29
C GLU A 177 -12.41 -3.66 14.72
N PHE A 178 -12.12 -3.55 13.42
CA PHE A 178 -12.10 -2.28 12.71
C PHE A 178 -13.43 -1.54 12.84
N TYR A 179 -14.56 -2.21 12.58
CA TYR A 179 -15.89 -1.63 12.70
C TYR A 179 -16.17 -1.18 14.13
N GLN A 180 -15.83 -1.99 15.14
CA GLN A 180 -16.03 -1.65 16.55
C GLN A 180 -15.24 -0.39 16.97
N GLN A 181 -14.03 -0.19 16.46
CA GLN A 181 -13.18 0.95 16.84
C GLN A 181 -13.46 2.24 16.07
N THR A 182 -14.09 2.14 14.90
CA THR A 182 -14.26 3.28 14.00
C THR A 182 -15.73 3.62 13.69
N GLY A 183 -16.64 2.66 13.91
CA GLY A 183 -18.02 2.72 13.43
C GLY A 183 -18.13 2.65 11.91
N MET A 184 -17.08 2.22 11.21
CA MET A 184 -17.01 2.20 9.74
C MET A 184 -17.06 0.79 9.21
N GLU A 185 -17.92 0.55 8.23
CA GLU A 185 -17.93 -0.71 7.50
C GLU A 185 -16.95 -0.62 6.31
N LEU A 186 -15.81 -1.30 6.42
CA LEU A 186 -14.82 -1.34 5.33
C LEU A 186 -15.31 -2.23 4.15
N SER A 187 -16.22 -3.18 4.44
CA SER A 187 -16.59 -4.28 3.55
C SER A 187 -17.37 -3.90 2.30
N ASN A 188 -18.03 -2.74 2.23
CA ASN A 188 -18.85 -2.37 1.06
C ASN A 188 -18.27 -1.24 0.20
N LYS A 189 -17.19 -0.57 0.63
CA LYS A 189 -16.51 0.48 -0.16
C LYS A 189 -15.18 0.02 -0.79
N LEU A 190 -14.58 -1.06 -0.29
CA LEU A 190 -13.44 -1.74 -0.95
C LEU A 190 -13.89 -2.83 -1.93
N ILE A 191 -15.16 -3.23 -1.91
CA ILE A 191 -15.78 -3.88 -3.06
C ILE A 191 -16.05 -2.76 -4.03
N LEU A 192 -15.09 -2.54 -4.92
CA LEU A 192 -15.27 -1.71 -6.09
C LEU A 192 -16.50 -2.26 -6.81
N ASP A 193 -17.42 -1.41 -7.21
CA ASP A 193 -18.63 -1.83 -7.92
C ASP A 193 -18.19 -2.63 -9.16
N THR A 194 -18.31 -3.96 -9.09
CA THR A 194 -17.73 -4.91 -10.05
C THR A 194 -18.58 -5.02 -11.32
N GLY A 195 -19.70 -4.30 -11.40
CA GLY A 195 -20.59 -4.31 -12.56
C GLY A 195 -20.33 -3.22 -13.60
N SER A 196 -19.50 -2.23 -13.26
CA SER A 196 -19.34 -1.02 -14.07
C SER A 196 -18.28 -1.19 -15.15
N GLU A 197 -18.69 -1.09 -16.41
CA GLU A 197 -17.77 -1.07 -17.55
C GLU A 197 -17.07 0.31 -17.63
N THR A 198 -15.73 0.31 -17.69
CA THR A 198 -14.87 1.50 -17.72
C THR A 198 -13.95 1.42 -18.94
N ILE A 199 -13.28 2.53 -19.29
CA ILE A 199 -12.27 2.50 -20.38
C ILE A 199 -11.18 1.48 -20.04
N PHE A 200 -10.75 1.44 -18.78
CA PHE A 200 -9.73 0.51 -18.29
C PHE A 200 -10.22 -0.95 -18.44
N THR A 201 -11.41 -1.29 -17.94
CA THR A 201 -11.91 -2.67 -18.01
C THR A 201 -12.13 -3.15 -19.46
N LYS A 202 -12.51 -2.25 -20.38
CA LYS A 202 -12.54 -2.54 -21.84
C LYS A 202 -11.15 -2.86 -22.39
N LYS A 203 -10.15 -2.07 -22.04
CA LYS A 203 -8.77 -2.26 -22.51
C LYS A 203 -8.13 -3.52 -21.93
N LEU A 204 -8.46 -3.89 -20.69
CA LEU A 204 -8.09 -5.18 -20.10
C LEU A 204 -8.80 -6.37 -20.77
N ALA A 205 -10.09 -6.21 -21.14
CA ALA A 205 -10.82 -7.23 -21.89
C ALA A 205 -10.16 -7.48 -23.26
N HIS A 206 -9.81 -6.39 -23.96
CA HIS A 206 -9.10 -6.46 -25.23
C HIS A 206 -7.73 -7.11 -25.08
N LEU A 207 -6.94 -6.73 -24.07
CA LEU A 207 -5.67 -7.38 -23.77
C LEU A 207 -5.85 -8.89 -23.53
N GLY A 208 -6.88 -9.27 -22.77
CA GLY A 208 -7.21 -10.67 -22.53
C GLY A 208 -7.52 -11.45 -23.81
N SER A 209 -8.13 -10.81 -24.82
CA SER A 209 -8.35 -11.43 -26.13
C SER A 209 -7.05 -11.58 -26.94
N LEU A 210 -6.18 -10.56 -26.94
CA LEU A 210 -4.89 -10.61 -27.61
C LEU A 210 -3.97 -11.67 -27.02
N ILE A 211 -3.93 -11.79 -25.69
CA ILE A 211 -3.10 -12.79 -25.01
C ILE A 211 -3.57 -14.21 -25.34
N LYS A 212 -4.88 -14.43 -25.50
CA LYS A 212 -5.48 -15.74 -25.81
C LYS A 212 -5.42 -16.13 -27.28
N ASP A 213 -5.02 -15.24 -28.18
CA ASP A 213 -4.92 -15.54 -29.60
C ASP A 213 -3.77 -16.54 -29.86
N PRO A 214 -4.05 -17.77 -30.33
CA PRO A 214 -3.05 -18.80 -30.55
C PRO A 214 -1.99 -18.43 -31.60
N ASN A 215 -2.25 -17.44 -32.46
CA ASN A 215 -1.32 -16.98 -33.49
C ASN A 215 -0.19 -16.08 -32.94
N THR A 216 -0.32 -15.61 -31.70
CA THR A 216 0.62 -14.64 -31.10
C THR A 216 1.89 -15.30 -30.54
N GLY A 217 1.90 -16.64 -30.43
CA GLY A 217 3.00 -17.40 -29.82
C GLY A 217 3.08 -17.25 -28.29
N LEU A 218 2.14 -16.54 -27.66
CA LEU A 218 2.01 -16.44 -26.21
C LEU A 218 1.39 -17.72 -25.64
N SER A 219 2.05 -18.32 -24.66
CA SER A 219 1.44 -19.39 -23.86
C SER A 219 0.73 -18.77 -22.67
N VAL A 220 -0.60 -18.66 -22.73
CA VAL A 220 -1.39 -18.09 -21.64
C VAL A 220 -1.36 -19.02 -20.45
N SER A 221 -0.53 -18.67 -19.47
CA SER A 221 -0.48 -19.39 -18.21
C SER A 221 -1.65 -18.97 -17.31
N ILE A 222 -2.14 -19.90 -16.49
CA ILE A 222 -3.18 -19.64 -15.47
C ILE A 222 -2.84 -18.42 -14.58
N PRO A 223 -1.59 -18.25 -14.10
CA PRO A 223 -1.22 -17.08 -13.29
C PRO A 223 -1.41 -15.73 -14.00
N CYS A 224 -1.18 -15.65 -15.31
CA CYS A 224 -1.42 -14.42 -16.08
C CYS A 224 -2.91 -14.07 -16.13
N THR A 225 -3.77 -15.06 -16.34
CA THR A 225 -5.23 -14.86 -16.33
C THR A 225 -5.70 -14.33 -14.97
N GLN A 226 -5.25 -14.95 -13.88
CA GLN A 226 -5.59 -14.51 -12.52
C GLN A 226 -5.11 -13.09 -12.21
N ALA A 227 -3.89 -12.72 -12.63
CA ALA A 227 -3.37 -11.37 -12.43
C ALA A 227 -4.14 -10.31 -13.26
N LEU A 228 -4.59 -10.69 -14.46
CA LEU A 228 -5.43 -9.85 -15.32
C LEU A 228 -6.83 -9.64 -14.75
N ASP A 229 -7.45 -10.70 -14.23
CA ASP A 229 -8.77 -10.62 -13.58
C ASP A 229 -8.71 -9.72 -12.34
N LEU A 230 -7.66 -9.82 -11.53
CA LEU A 230 -7.43 -8.91 -10.40
C LEU A 230 -7.32 -7.44 -10.84
N LEU A 231 -6.62 -7.13 -11.95
CA LEU A 231 -6.58 -5.76 -12.48
C LEU A 231 -7.96 -5.27 -12.91
N ARG A 232 -8.76 -6.17 -13.50
CA ARG A 232 -10.10 -5.85 -13.98
C ARG A 232 -11.03 -5.50 -12.83
N ASP A 233 -11.03 -6.33 -11.78
CA ASP A 233 -11.81 -6.08 -10.57
C ASP A 233 -11.38 -4.78 -9.87
N LEU A 234 -10.09 -4.45 -9.94
CA LEU A 234 -9.54 -3.25 -9.30
C LEU A 234 -9.75 -1.95 -10.10
N SER A 235 -10.13 -2.05 -11.37
CA SER A 235 -10.32 -0.92 -12.29
C SER A 235 -11.79 -0.63 -12.62
N SER A 236 -12.74 -1.48 -12.22
CA SER A 236 -14.18 -1.26 -12.45
C SER A 236 -14.78 -0.15 -11.57
N ALA A 237 -14.02 0.36 -10.60
CA ALA A 237 -14.47 1.37 -9.63
C ALA A 237 -14.65 2.79 -10.21
N GLU A 238 -14.18 3.04 -11.44
CA GLU A 238 -13.90 4.39 -11.95
C GLU A 238 -15.11 5.19 -12.45
N ASN A 239 -16.36 4.71 -12.30
CA ASN A 239 -17.55 5.34 -12.92
C ASN A 239 -18.18 6.52 -12.13
N ALA A 240 -17.56 7.00 -11.06
CA ALA A 240 -17.92 8.22 -10.33
C ALA A 240 -16.65 9.10 -10.16
N PRO A 241 -16.71 10.37 -9.72
CA PRO A 241 -15.51 11.07 -9.24
C PRO A 241 -14.95 10.34 -8.03
N VAL A 242 -14.14 9.32 -8.31
CA VAL A 242 -13.48 8.45 -7.33
C VAL A 242 -12.54 9.33 -6.53
N PRO A 243 -12.68 9.42 -5.20
CA PRO A 243 -11.68 10.05 -4.35
C PRO A 243 -10.29 9.52 -4.69
N GLU A 244 -9.31 10.42 -4.83
CA GLU A 244 -7.90 10.11 -5.12
C GLU A 244 -7.37 8.90 -4.32
N SER A 245 -7.79 8.81 -3.07
CA SER A 245 -7.46 7.79 -2.10
C SER A 245 -8.19 6.44 -2.25
N LEU A 246 -9.03 6.23 -3.27
CA LEU A 246 -9.43 4.88 -3.71
C LEU A 246 -8.41 4.30 -4.68
N ARG A 247 -7.74 5.15 -5.46
CA ARG A 247 -6.78 4.71 -6.48
C ARG A 247 -5.51 4.12 -5.85
N ASN A 248 -5.05 4.72 -4.76
CA ASN A 248 -3.90 4.20 -4.02
C ASN A 248 -4.16 2.81 -3.42
N ILE A 249 -5.38 2.57 -2.91
CA ILE A 249 -5.81 1.26 -2.40
C ILE A 249 -5.81 0.24 -3.53
N SER A 250 -6.34 0.56 -4.71
CA SER A 250 -6.32 -0.37 -5.84
C SER A 250 -4.89 -0.76 -6.22
N ALA A 251 -3.97 0.22 -6.30
CA ALA A 251 -2.56 -0.04 -6.61
C ALA A 251 -1.86 -0.91 -5.55
N LEU A 252 -2.10 -0.65 -4.25
CA LEU A 252 -1.56 -1.48 -3.18
C LEU A 252 -2.21 -2.87 -3.17
N ARG A 253 -3.52 -2.94 -3.32
CA ARG A 253 -4.32 -4.17 -3.27
C ARG A 253 -3.85 -5.15 -4.34
N TRP A 254 -3.56 -4.67 -5.55
CA TRP A 254 -2.99 -5.52 -6.58
C TRP A 254 -1.64 -6.10 -6.13
N ALA A 255 -0.72 -5.26 -5.62
CA ALA A 255 0.61 -5.70 -5.17
C ALA A 255 0.56 -6.76 -4.06
N VAL A 256 -0.39 -6.68 -3.13
CA VAL A 256 -0.51 -7.65 -2.02
C VAL A 256 -1.29 -8.92 -2.40
N THR A 257 -2.13 -8.87 -3.45
CA THR A 257 -2.99 -10.00 -3.85
C THR A 257 -2.48 -10.80 -5.05
N VAL A 258 -1.58 -10.23 -5.86
CA VAL A 258 -1.07 -10.88 -7.08
C VAL A 258 -0.54 -12.29 -6.79
N PRO A 259 -0.82 -13.30 -7.66
CA PRO A 259 -0.39 -14.68 -7.42
C PRO A 259 1.14 -14.83 -7.36
N PRO A 260 1.70 -15.60 -6.42
CA PRO A 260 3.15 -15.84 -6.36
C PRO A 260 3.73 -16.44 -7.64
N ASP A 261 2.97 -17.29 -8.31
CA ASP A 261 3.39 -17.89 -9.59
C ASP A 261 3.42 -16.86 -10.72
N PHE A 262 2.58 -15.83 -10.69
CA PHE A 262 2.69 -14.71 -11.62
C PHE A 262 3.97 -13.90 -11.36
N VAL A 263 4.31 -13.67 -10.09
CA VAL A 263 5.56 -12.98 -9.71
C VAL A 263 6.81 -13.74 -10.21
N LYS A 264 6.78 -15.09 -10.24
CA LYS A 264 7.85 -15.89 -10.87
C LYS A 264 7.97 -15.62 -12.37
N LEU A 265 6.86 -15.39 -13.07
CA LEU A 265 6.90 -15.05 -14.51
C LEU A 265 7.51 -13.67 -14.75
N ILE A 266 7.28 -12.71 -13.84
CA ILE A 266 7.96 -11.39 -13.87
C ILE A 266 9.47 -11.58 -13.68
N GLU A 267 9.89 -12.36 -12.69
CA GLU A 267 11.30 -12.68 -12.42
C GLU A 267 11.98 -13.34 -13.63
N GLN A 268 11.26 -14.23 -14.32
CA GLN A 268 11.68 -14.86 -15.58
C GLN A 268 11.62 -13.93 -16.79
N ARG A 269 11.17 -12.68 -16.61
CA ARG A 269 11.05 -11.65 -17.66
C ARG A 269 10.18 -12.10 -18.84
N ARG A 270 9.15 -12.90 -18.55
CA ARG A 270 8.20 -13.39 -19.54
C ARG A 270 7.40 -12.22 -20.13
N PRO A 271 7.37 -12.04 -21.47
CA PRO A 271 6.72 -10.88 -22.10
C PRO A 271 5.28 -10.68 -21.66
N GLU A 272 4.50 -11.76 -21.57
CA GLU A 272 3.10 -11.76 -21.10
C GLU A 272 2.94 -11.16 -19.70
N ALA A 273 3.85 -11.52 -18.78
CA ALA A 273 3.81 -11.02 -17.41
C ALA A 273 4.24 -9.56 -17.32
N LEU A 274 5.23 -9.16 -18.13
CA LEU A 274 5.68 -7.78 -18.23
C LEU A 274 4.59 -6.87 -18.82
N ILE A 275 3.86 -7.33 -19.84
CA ILE A 275 2.72 -6.59 -20.40
C ILE A 275 1.66 -6.35 -19.32
N ILE A 276 1.24 -7.38 -18.59
CA ILE A 276 0.28 -7.22 -17.49
C ILE A 276 0.82 -6.28 -16.40
N THR A 277 2.12 -6.33 -16.12
CA THR A 277 2.80 -5.41 -15.18
C THR A 277 2.78 -3.96 -15.69
N ALA A 278 2.82 -3.71 -17.00
CA ALA A 278 2.64 -2.37 -17.55
C ALA A 278 1.22 -1.83 -17.30
N TYR A 279 0.19 -2.68 -17.37
CA TYR A 279 -1.18 -2.31 -17.01
C TYR A 279 -1.32 -2.06 -15.49
N TYR A 280 -0.60 -2.79 -14.65
CA TYR A 280 -0.45 -2.41 -13.24
C TYR A 280 0.20 -1.03 -13.07
N GLY A 281 1.20 -0.71 -13.91
CA GLY A 281 1.79 0.63 -13.99
C GLY A 281 0.76 1.73 -14.26
N VAL A 282 -0.33 1.44 -14.99
CA VAL A 282 -1.44 2.40 -15.20
C VAL A 282 -2.19 2.66 -13.89
N LEU A 283 -2.47 1.65 -13.06
CA LEU A 283 -3.08 1.86 -11.74
C LEU A 283 -2.21 2.76 -10.86
N ILE A 284 -0.90 2.53 -10.86
CA ILE A 284 0.06 3.37 -10.13
C ILE A 284 0.06 4.80 -10.70
N HIS A 285 0.09 4.97 -12.01
CA HIS A 285 0.08 6.28 -12.67
C HIS A 285 -1.20 7.08 -12.39
N ASN A 286 -2.34 6.40 -12.29
CA ASN A 286 -3.61 7.03 -11.92
C ASN A 286 -3.64 7.51 -10.45
N ALA A 287 -2.78 6.92 -9.61
CA ALA A 287 -2.60 7.26 -8.20
C ALA A 287 -1.33 8.09 -7.93
N ARG A 288 -0.72 8.69 -8.97
CA ARG A 288 0.58 9.41 -8.89
C ARG A 288 0.64 10.58 -7.91
N ASP A 289 -0.50 11.16 -7.57
CA ASP A 289 -0.60 12.27 -6.63
C ASP A 289 -0.29 11.81 -5.19
N PHE A 290 -0.42 10.50 -4.92
CA PHE A 290 0.04 9.90 -3.68
C PHE A 290 1.57 9.75 -3.68
N TRP A 291 2.22 10.31 -2.65
CA TRP A 291 3.68 10.47 -2.55
C TRP A 291 4.49 9.18 -2.73
N VAL A 292 3.93 8.01 -2.40
CA VAL A 292 4.58 6.70 -2.58
C VAL A 292 4.77 6.36 -4.05
N PHE A 293 3.84 6.78 -4.92
CA PHE A 293 3.79 6.37 -6.31
C PHE A 293 4.48 7.37 -7.23
N GLY A 294 4.17 8.67 -7.13
CA GLY A 294 4.78 9.69 -7.99
C GLY A 294 4.83 9.28 -9.46
N ASP A 295 5.99 9.40 -10.10
CA ASP A 295 6.21 9.03 -11.50
C ASP A 295 6.44 7.53 -11.76
N ALA A 296 6.33 6.68 -10.73
CA ALA A 296 6.69 5.26 -10.83
C ALA A 296 5.87 4.49 -11.86
N GLY A 297 4.57 4.78 -11.98
CA GLY A 297 3.71 4.14 -12.98
C GLY A 297 4.21 4.40 -14.40
N ALA A 298 4.54 5.66 -14.69
CA ALA A 298 5.11 6.07 -15.96
C ALA A 298 6.50 5.47 -16.20
N PHE A 299 7.34 5.37 -15.16
CA PHE A 299 8.63 4.69 -15.25
C PHE A 299 8.48 3.20 -15.59
N ILE A 300 7.55 2.48 -14.95
CA ILE A 300 7.28 1.06 -15.20
C ILE A 300 6.87 0.86 -16.66
N ILE A 301 5.87 1.61 -17.13
CA ILE A 301 5.33 1.49 -18.50
C ILE A 301 6.42 1.76 -19.54
N ARG A 302 7.17 2.85 -19.39
CA ARG A 302 8.25 3.21 -20.34
C ARG A 302 9.37 2.18 -20.35
N SER A 303 9.76 1.68 -19.18
CA SER A 303 10.86 0.73 -19.06
C SER A 303 10.50 -0.63 -19.67
N ILE A 304 9.27 -1.11 -19.43
CA ILE A 304 8.76 -2.35 -20.04
C ILE A 304 8.64 -2.20 -21.56
N THR A 305 8.10 -1.08 -22.04
CA THR A 305 7.97 -0.79 -23.48
C THR A 305 9.32 -0.81 -24.17
N ARG A 306 10.33 -0.17 -23.58
CA ARG A 306 11.70 -0.18 -24.11
C ARG A 306 12.33 -1.57 -24.06
N PHE A 307 12.11 -2.34 -22.99
CA PHE A 307 12.71 -3.66 -22.81
C PHE A 307 12.15 -4.71 -23.78
N LEU A 308 10.84 -4.68 -24.02
CA LEU A 308 10.16 -5.62 -24.91
C LEU A 308 10.35 -5.27 -26.40
N GLY A 309 10.41 -3.97 -26.73
CA GLY A 309 10.62 -3.50 -28.09
C GLY A 309 9.38 -3.55 -28.99
N GLY A 310 9.58 -3.22 -30.27
CA GLY A 310 8.48 -2.90 -31.19
C GLY A 310 7.51 -4.05 -31.51
N TYR A 311 7.93 -5.31 -31.37
CA TYR A 311 7.04 -6.46 -31.58
C TYR A 311 5.83 -6.43 -30.64
N TRP A 312 6.00 -5.91 -29.42
CA TRP A 312 4.94 -5.87 -28.40
C TRP A 312 4.15 -4.56 -28.38
N ALA A 313 4.34 -3.69 -29.39
CA ALA A 313 3.76 -2.35 -29.40
C ALA A 313 2.22 -2.36 -29.33
N GLU A 314 1.56 -3.32 -29.98
CA GLU A 314 0.09 -3.44 -29.97
C GLU A 314 -0.44 -3.69 -28.55
N TRP A 315 0.15 -4.64 -27.82
CA TRP A 315 -0.23 -4.96 -26.44
C TRP A 315 0.05 -3.81 -25.46
N LEU A 316 1.06 -2.97 -25.75
CA LEU A 316 1.48 -1.86 -24.89
C LEU A 316 0.93 -0.50 -25.35
N ALA A 317 0.13 -0.47 -26.43
CA ALA A 317 -0.35 0.77 -27.01
C ALA A 317 -1.12 1.61 -25.99
N TRP A 318 -2.09 1.01 -25.30
CA TRP A 318 -2.93 1.75 -24.36
C TRP A 318 -2.20 2.24 -23.10
N PRO A 319 -1.39 1.44 -22.39
CA PRO A 319 -0.56 1.98 -21.30
C PRO A 319 0.29 3.19 -21.73
N ASN A 320 0.84 3.18 -22.95
CA ASN A 320 1.59 4.33 -23.46
C ASN A 320 0.68 5.52 -23.80
N GLU A 321 -0.49 5.31 -24.41
CA GLU A 321 -1.50 6.35 -24.67
C GLU A 321 -1.88 7.11 -23.40
N VAL A 322 -2.07 6.41 -22.27
CA VAL A 322 -2.41 7.02 -20.97
C VAL A 322 -1.33 8.03 -20.52
N LEU A 323 -0.05 7.72 -20.76
CA LEU A 323 1.03 8.64 -20.42
C LEU A 323 0.98 9.92 -21.27
N HIS A 324 0.66 9.79 -22.56
CA HIS A 324 0.58 10.93 -23.48
C HIS A 324 -0.63 11.83 -23.20
N ALA A 325 -1.78 11.24 -22.87
CA ALA A 325 -2.99 11.99 -22.52
C ALA A 325 -2.80 12.85 -21.26
N THR A 326 -2.00 12.37 -20.30
CA THR A 326 -1.73 13.11 -19.06
C THR A 326 -0.74 14.27 -19.26
N GLY A 327 0.26 14.11 -20.15
CA GLY A 327 1.25 15.16 -20.43
C GLY A 327 0.66 16.38 -21.17
N CYS A 328 -0.36 16.17 -21.99
CA CYS A 328 -1.03 17.25 -22.72
C CYS A 328 -1.87 18.14 -21.79
N ALA A 329 -2.42 17.60 -20.69
CA ALA A 329 -3.17 18.38 -19.70
C ALA A 329 -2.27 19.31 -18.87
N THR A 330 -1.03 18.91 -18.59
CA THR A 330 -0.05 19.71 -17.82
C THR A 330 0.61 20.83 -18.62
N GLU A 331 0.67 20.72 -19.96
CA GLU A 331 1.21 21.79 -20.82
C GLU A 331 0.24 22.96 -21.04
N VAL A 332 -1.07 22.73 -20.88
CA VAL A 332 -2.10 23.77 -21.04
C VAL A 332 -2.18 24.70 -19.81
N GLU A 333 -1.88 24.21 -18.60
CA GLU A 333 -1.85 25.05 -17.39
C GLU A 333 -0.67 26.03 -17.31
N TYR A 334 0.42 25.78 -18.05
CA TYR A 334 1.59 26.69 -18.08
C TYR A 334 1.52 27.76 -19.19
N THR A 335 0.54 27.71 -20.08
CA THR A 335 0.44 28.64 -21.23
C THR A 335 -0.66 29.68 -21.09
N SER A 336 -1.36 29.75 -19.96
CA SER A 336 -2.44 30.70 -19.71
C SER A 336 -2.09 31.88 -18.78
N ASP A 337 -0.82 32.05 -18.39
CA ASP A 337 -0.34 33.23 -17.67
C ASP A 337 0.81 33.92 -18.44
N THR A 338 0.48 34.54 -19.56
CA THR A 338 1.21 35.67 -20.18
C THR A 338 0.20 36.61 -20.81
#